data_AF-A0A0F9HYJ7-F1
#
_entry.id   AF-A0A0F9HYJ7-F1
#
_cell.length_a   1.000
_cell.length_b   1.000
_cell.length_c   1.000
_cell.angle_alpha   90.00
_cell.angle_beta   90.00
_cell.angle_gamma   90.00
#
_symmetry.space_group_name_H-M   'P 1'
#
loop_
_entity.id
_entity.type
_entity.pdbx_description
1 polymer ?
#
loop_
_entity_poly.entity_id
_entity_poly.type
_entity_poly.pdbx_seq_one_letter_code
_entity_poly.pdbx_strand_id
1 'polypeptide(L)' 'MITDASGTFNAMTRDAAWERMSAAGAQLMSWFGAACELHRDWRNDVEGLGTLFSNHIPDYRNLINSYSTFQAK' A
#
# COMPACT_ATOMS: atom_id res chain seq x y z
N MET A 1 8.98 -3.79 8.12
CA MET A 1 7.81 -4.56 8.63
C MET A 1 6.56 -4.03 7.96
N ILE A 2 5.78 -4.89 7.31
CA ILE A 2 4.50 -4.50 6.68
C ILE A 2 3.38 -4.66 7.70
N THR A 3 2.95 -3.57 8.32
CA THR A 3 2.11 -3.59 9.52
C THR A 3 0.63 -3.88 9.23
N ASP A 4 0.13 -3.49 8.07
CA ASP A 4 -1.25 -3.71 7.61
C ASP A 4 -1.46 -5.07 6.93
N ALA A 5 -0.38 -5.80 6.65
CA ALA A 5 -0.40 -7.19 6.18
C ALA A 5 -0.05 -8.20 7.29
N SER A 6 0.07 -7.76 8.55
CA SER A 6 0.47 -8.59 9.69
C SER A 6 -0.54 -8.49 10.84
N GLY A 7 -1.18 -9.62 11.17
CA GLY A 7 -2.21 -9.70 12.22
C GLY A 7 -1.70 -10.18 13.58
N THR A 8 -2.40 -9.80 14.65
CA THR A 8 -2.24 -10.31 16.02
C THR A 8 -3.57 -10.20 16.78
N PHE A 9 -3.62 -10.62 18.05
CA PHE A 9 -4.85 -10.78 18.84
C PHE A 9 -5.65 -9.50 19.04
N ASN A 10 -4.99 -8.36 19.28
CA ASN A 10 -5.63 -7.08 19.57
C ASN A 10 -4.66 -5.89 19.39
N ALA A 11 -5.16 -4.67 19.53
CA ALA A 11 -4.34 -3.45 19.40
C ALA A 11 -3.19 -3.37 20.41
N MET A 12 -3.40 -3.77 21.67
CA MET A 12 -2.33 -3.73 22.69
C MET A 12 -1.14 -4.64 22.30
N THR A 13 -1.41 -5.87 21.86
CA THR A 13 -0.37 -6.80 21.41
C THR A 13 0.32 -6.33 20.13
N ARG A 14 -0.41 -5.66 19.23
CA ARG A 14 0.15 -5.04 18.03
C ARG A 14 1.12 -3.92 18.39
N ASP A 15 0.70 -3.01 19.26
CA ASP A 15 1.48 -1.82 19.62
C ASP A 15 2.75 -2.21 20.39
N ALA A 16 2.67 -3.20 21.29
CA ALA A 16 3.84 -3.78 21.96
C ALA A 16 4.84 -4.43 20.98
N ALA A 17 4.36 -5.14 19.95
CA ALA A 17 5.23 -5.71 18.92
C ALA A 17 5.88 -4.62 18.06
N TRP A 18 5.14 -3.58 17.69
CA TRP A 18 5.64 -2.43 16.94
C TRP A 18 6.73 -1.68 17.71
N GLU A 19 6.52 -1.42 19.00
CA GLU A 19 7.50 -0.75 19.86
C GLU A 19 8.82 -1.54 19.90
N ARG A 20 8.75 -2.86 20.13
CA ARG A 20 9.94 -3.72 20.15
C ARG A 20 10.68 -3.72 18.81
N MET A 21 9.96 -3.85 17.70
CA MET A 21 10.57 -3.87 16.36
C MET A 21 11.21 -2.53 16.02
N SER A 22 10.52 -1.42 16.32
CA SER A 22 11.02 -0.06 16.07
C SER A 22 12.26 0.24 16.91
N ALA A 23 12.27 -0.14 18.20
CA ALA A 23 13.44 0.00 19.08
C ALA A 23 14.65 -0.80 18.58
N ALA A 24 14.43 -1.91 17.87
CA ALA A 24 15.47 -2.69 17.22
C ALA A 24 15.88 -2.13 15.83
N GLY A 25 15.35 -0.98 15.42
CA GLY A 25 15.67 -0.30 14.16
C GLY A 25 14.85 -0.76 12.95
N ALA A 26 13.81 -1.59 13.14
CA ALA A 26 12.96 -1.99 12.03
C ALA A 26 12.05 -0.84 11.59
N GLN A 27 11.99 -0.58 10.28
CA GLN A 27 11.07 0.40 9.70
C GLN A 27 9.65 -0.19 9.61
N LEU A 28 8.68 0.47 10.22
CA LEU A 28 7.26 0.12 10.15
C LEU A 28 6.63 0.85 8.96
N MET A 29 5.98 0.11 8.06
CA MET A 29 5.38 0.65 6.82
C MET A 29 4.11 -0.14 6.45
N SER A 30 3.27 0.44 5.59
CA SER A 30 2.15 -0.27 4.96
C SER A 30 2.58 -0.94 3.66
N TRP A 31 1.77 -1.88 3.15
CA TRP A 31 2.06 -2.53 1.86
C TRP A 31 2.09 -1.51 0.71
N PHE A 32 1.20 -0.51 0.77
CA PHE A 32 1.13 0.56 -0.23
C PHE A 32 2.41 1.40 -0.23
N GLY A 33 2.90 1.80 0.95
CA GLY A 33 4.17 2.52 1.08
C GLY A 33 5.34 1.71 0.55
N ALA A 34 5.40 0.42 0.87
CA ALA A 34 6.43 -0.49 0.35
C ALA A 34 6.39 -0.61 -1.18
N ALA A 35 5.19 -0.74 -1.77
CA ALA A 35 5.03 -0.78 -3.23
C ALA A 35 5.54 0.51 -3.88
N CYS A 36 5.21 1.68 -3.33
CA CYS A 36 5.67 2.97 -3.82
C CYS A 36 7.20 3.14 -3.70
N GLU A 37 7.80 2.75 -2.57
CA GLU A 37 9.26 2.81 -2.37
C GLU A 37 10.03 1.85 -3.30
N LEU A 38 9.47 0.68 -3.60
CA LEU A 38 10.06 -0.25 -4.57
C LEU A 38 9.92 0.26 -6.00
N HIS A 39 8.74 0.80 -6.36
CA HIS A 39 8.46 1.24 -7.72
C HIS A 39 9.21 2.52 -8.10
N ARG A 40 9.46 3.42 -7.12
CA ARG A 40 10.21 4.69 -7.21
C ARG A 40 9.61 5.76 -8.11
N ASP A 41 9.34 5.43 -9.37
CA ASP A 41 8.86 6.36 -10.40
C ASP A 41 7.73 5.69 -11.18
N TRP A 42 6.57 6.34 -11.21
CA TRP A 42 5.38 5.89 -11.95
C TRP A 42 5.67 5.54 -13.41
N ARG A 43 6.60 6.26 -14.05
CA ARG A 43 6.92 6.07 -15.46
C ARG A 43 7.63 4.75 -15.75
N ASN A 44 8.13 4.05 -14.72
CA ASN A 44 8.78 2.76 -14.88
C ASN A 44 7.80 1.70 -15.39
N ASP A 45 6.56 1.70 -14.89
CA ASP A 45 5.45 0.89 -15.41
C ASP A 45 4.10 1.39 -14.86
N VAL A 46 3.50 2.35 -15.57
CA VAL A 46 2.24 3.00 -15.18
C VAL A 46 1.09 1.98 -15.14
N GLU A 47 1.04 1.08 -16.13
CA GLU A 47 -0.06 0.11 -16.26
C GLU A 47 0.04 -0.99 -15.20
N GLY A 48 1.25 -1.50 -14.94
CA GLY A 48 1.48 -2.52 -13.93
C GLY A 48 1.16 -2.02 -12.52
N LEU A 49 1.68 -0.84 -12.13
CA LEU A 49 1.37 -0.26 -10.83
C LEU A 49 -0.09 0.17 -10.72
N GLY A 50 -0.66 0.74 -11.79
CA GLY A 50 -2.08 1.09 -11.87
C GLY A 50 -2.99 -0.12 -11.67
N THR A 51 -2.65 -1.25 -12.30
CA THR A 51 -3.36 -2.53 -12.14
C THR A 51 -3.25 -3.06 -10.72
N LEU A 52 -2.06 -3.03 -10.11
CA LEU A 52 -1.86 -3.43 -8.71
C LEU A 52 -2.78 -2.65 -7.77
N PHE A 53 -2.79 -1.31 -7.89
CA PHE A 53 -3.62 -0.47 -7.04
C PHE A 53 -5.11 -0.65 -7.33
N SER A 54 -5.50 -0.78 -8.60
CA SER A 54 -6.89 -1.08 -8.95
C SER A 54 -7.37 -2.40 -8.33
N ASN A 55 -6.53 -3.44 -8.27
CA ASN A 55 -6.91 -4.73 -7.72
C ASN A 55 -7.10 -4.71 -6.19
N HIS A 56 -6.33 -3.90 -5.47
CA HIS A 56 -6.27 -3.94 -4.01
C HIS A 56 -6.80 -2.68 -3.29
N ILE A 57 -7.08 -1.60 -4.01
CA ILE A 57 -7.62 -0.34 -3.47
C ILE A 57 -8.90 0.03 -4.25
N PRO A 58 -10.10 -0.33 -3.73
CA PRO A 58 -11.37 -0.05 -4.41
C PRO A 58 -11.56 1.43 -4.79
N ASP A 59 -11.13 2.35 -3.91
CA ASP A 59 -11.22 3.78 -4.19
C ASP A 59 -10.35 4.19 -5.39
N TYR A 60 -9.16 3.60 -5.53
CA TYR A 60 -8.28 3.87 -6.67
C TYR A 60 -8.85 3.31 -7.98
N ARG A 61 -9.47 2.12 -7.92
CA ARG A 61 -10.22 1.55 -9.05
C ARG A 61 -11.36 2.48 -9.49
N ASN A 62 -12.12 3.05 -8.56
CA ASN A 62 -13.22 3.97 -8.87
C ASN A 62 -12.72 5.23 -9.59
N LEU A 63 -11.58 5.77 -9.18
CA LEU A 63 -10.94 6.92 -9.84
C LEU A 63 -10.52 6.57 -11.28
N ILE A 64 -9.82 5.45 -11.48
CA ILE A 64 -9.39 5.00 -12.81
C ILE A 64 -10.60 4.81 -13.73
N ASN A 65 -11.64 4.12 -13.27
CA ASN A 65 -12.84 3.88 -14.07
C ASN A 65 -13.54 5.18 -14.48
N SER A 66 -13.69 6.12 -13.55
CA SER A 66 -14.33 7.41 -13.81
C SER A 66 -13.54 8.24 -14.82
N TYR A 67 -12.21 8.29 -14.66
CA TYR A 67 -11.31 8.98 -15.59
C TYR A 67 -11.33 8.36 -16.99
N SER A 68 -11.16 7.04 -17.10
CA SER A 68 -11.16 6.33 -18.38
C SER A 68 -12.49 6.48 -19.12
N THR A 69 -13.62 6.46 -18.40
CA THR A 69 -14.94 6.69 -19.00
C THR A 69 -15.09 8.12 -19.52
N PHE A 70 -14.53 9.11 -18.82
CA PHE A 70 -14.56 10.50 -19.24
C PHE A 70 -13.68 10.74 -20.48
N GLN A 71 -12.48 10.17 -20.52
CA GLN A 71 -11.53 10.33 -21.63
C GLN A 71 -11.91 9.57 -22.90
N ALA A 72 -12.78 8.56 -22.80
CA ALA A 72 -13.29 7.82 -23.97
C ALA A 72 -14.37 8.61 -24.75
N LYS A 73 -14.83 9.76 -24.23
CA LYS A 73 -15.72 10.69 -24.93
C LYS A 73 -14.91 11.76 -25.64
#